data_AF-A0A151TMT0-F1
#
_entry.id   AF-A0A151TMT0-F1
#
_cell.length_a   1.000
_cell.length_b   1.000
_cell.length_c   1.000
_cell.angle_alpha   90.00
_cell.angle_beta   90.00
_cell.angle_gamma   90.00
#
_symmetry.space_group_name_H-M   'P 1'
#
loop_
_entity.id
_entity.type
_entity.pdbx_description
1 polymer ?
#
loop_
_entity_poly.entity_id
_entity_poly.type
_entity_poly.pdbx_seq_one_letter_code
_entity_poly.pdbx_strand_id
1 'polypeptide(L)'
;MSDLEAPLRPKRKKIWVDYFVSFRWIIVIFVVLPISFTLYFLTYLGDVRSEWKSYKTRQKEHDENVKKVIKRLKQRNPSKDGLVCTARKPWIAVGMRNVDYKRARHFEVDLSAFRNVLEIDKERMIARVEPLVNMGQITRVTGVMMTGRYASKEEAKKKGNKINSVGWWYKTWFYQHAETALKKGEFVEYIPTREYYHRHTRCLYWEGKLILPFADQWWFRFLFGWLMPPKVSLLKATQGEAIRNYYHEMHVIQDLLVPLYKVGDALEWVHREMEVYPIWLCPHKLFKLPVKTMIYPEPGFELHRRQGDTPTAQMYTDVGVYYAPGPVLRGEVFDGAEAVRKLENWLIENHGFQPQYAVSELSEKNFWRMFDAGLYEHARRKYGAVGTFMSLYYKSKKGRKTEKEVQEEEQAHLETAHAEVDQPVD
;
A
#
# COMPACT_ATOMS: atom_id res chain seq x y z
N MET A 1 -16.36 34.31 -42.66
CA MET A 1 -16.05 33.21 -41.72
C MET A 1 -14.96 33.72 -40.78
N SER A 2 -15.36 34.30 -39.65
CA SER A 2 -14.46 34.89 -38.65
C SER A 2 -14.78 34.34 -37.25
N ASP A 3 -15.04 33.04 -37.13
CA ASP A 3 -15.51 32.42 -35.89
C ASP A 3 -14.62 31.25 -35.45
N LEU A 4 -13.32 31.52 -35.29
CA LEU A 4 -12.44 30.67 -34.51
C LEU A 4 -11.51 31.55 -33.71
N GLU A 5 -11.95 31.96 -32.51
CA GLU A 5 -11.13 32.08 -31.30
C GLU A 5 -11.92 32.76 -30.17
N ALA A 6 -12.85 32.02 -29.55
CA ALA A 6 -13.35 32.37 -28.22
C ALA A 6 -13.36 31.11 -27.34
N PRO A 7 -12.58 31.03 -26.25
CA PRO A 7 -12.60 29.87 -25.37
C PRO A 7 -13.98 29.73 -24.71
N LEU A 8 -14.54 28.51 -24.75
CA LEU A 8 -15.88 28.11 -24.29
C LEU A 8 -16.27 28.50 -22.85
N ARG A 9 -15.35 29.03 -22.03
CA ARG A 9 -15.64 29.56 -20.69
C ARG A 9 -14.73 30.76 -20.38
N PRO A 10 -15.26 31.88 -19.87
CA PRO A 10 -14.44 33.01 -19.45
C PRO A 10 -13.47 32.57 -18.35
N LYS A 11 -12.18 32.86 -18.52
CA LYS A 11 -11.17 32.63 -17.47
C LYS A 11 -11.47 33.55 -16.30
N ARG A 12 -11.61 33.00 -15.10
CA ARG A 12 -11.72 33.77 -13.86
C ARG A 12 -10.54 34.75 -13.79
N LYS A 13 -10.82 36.03 -13.54
CA LYS A 13 -9.78 37.03 -13.30
C LYS A 13 -8.92 36.55 -12.13
N LYS A 14 -7.61 36.40 -12.36
CA LYS A 14 -6.66 36.08 -11.31
C LYS A 14 -6.70 37.22 -10.29
N ILE A 15 -7.04 36.90 -9.06
CA ILE A 15 -7.00 37.84 -7.94
C ILE A 15 -5.63 37.71 -7.27
N TRP A 16 -5.27 38.69 -6.44
CA TRP A 16 -4.01 38.68 -5.67
C TRP A 16 -3.77 37.35 -4.93
N VAL A 17 -4.84 36.70 -4.47
CA VAL A 17 -4.78 35.39 -3.81
C VAL A 17 -4.18 34.30 -4.72
N ASP A 18 -4.46 34.30 -6.03
CA ASP A 18 -3.93 33.29 -6.97
C ASP A 18 -2.41 33.42 -7.14
N TYR A 19 -1.90 34.65 -7.06
CA TYR A 19 -0.46 34.92 -7.02
C TYR A 19 0.15 34.42 -5.71
N PHE A 20 -0.46 34.72 -4.57
CA PHE A 20 0.01 34.20 -3.27
C PHE A 20 0.01 32.67 -3.19
N VAL A 21 -0.97 32.00 -3.80
CA VAL A 21 -1.00 30.53 -3.88
C VAL A 21 0.16 29.99 -4.72
N SER A 22 0.53 30.70 -5.80
CA SER A 22 1.66 30.32 -6.66
C SER A 22 3.02 30.43 -5.96
N PHE A 23 3.15 31.30 -4.94
CA PHE A 23 4.35 31.42 -4.10
C PHE A 23 4.25 30.67 -2.76
N ARG A 24 3.14 29.97 -2.50
CA ARG A 24 2.89 29.27 -1.22
C ARG A 24 3.95 28.22 -0.90
N TRP A 25 4.59 27.65 -1.92
CA TRP A 25 5.66 26.66 -1.77
C TRP A 25 6.84 27.21 -0.95
N ILE A 26 7.13 28.52 -1.00
CA ILE A 26 8.22 29.14 -0.22
C ILE A 26 7.92 28.98 1.28
N ILE A 27 6.72 29.38 1.69
CA ILE A 27 6.27 29.23 3.09
C ILE A 27 6.20 27.75 3.46
N VAL A 28 5.73 26.89 2.55
CA VAL A 28 5.64 25.44 2.81
C VAL A 28 7.03 24.85 3.08
N ILE A 29 8.02 25.14 2.23
CA ILE A 29 9.35 24.56 2.34
C ILE A 29 10.13 25.12 3.53
N PHE A 30 10.10 26.43 3.75
CA PHE A 30 10.98 27.06 4.74
C PHE A 30 10.35 27.22 6.12
N VAL A 31 9.03 27.09 6.25
CA VAL A 31 8.32 27.27 7.52
C VAL A 31 7.51 26.03 7.86
N VAL A 32 6.60 25.60 6.98
CA VAL A 32 5.67 24.51 7.31
C VAL A 32 6.39 23.18 7.44
N LEU A 33 7.26 22.79 6.50
CA LEU A 33 7.96 21.50 6.55
C LEU A 33 8.90 21.37 7.75
N PRO A 34 9.74 22.37 8.12
CA PRO A 34 10.57 22.30 9.33
C PRO A 34 9.76 22.23 10.62
N ILE A 35 8.67 23.00 10.73
CA ILE A 35 7.77 22.95 11.88
C ILE A 35 7.08 21.59 11.95
N SER A 36 6.54 21.11 10.84
CA SER A 36 5.92 19.78 10.75
C SER A 36 6.89 18.69 11.14
N PHE A 37 8.11 18.70 10.61
CA PHE A 37 9.17 17.75 10.99
C PHE A 37 9.43 17.78 12.51
N THR A 38 9.58 18.97 13.08
CA THR A 38 9.78 19.14 14.53
C THR A 38 8.61 18.57 15.33
N LEU A 39 7.37 18.85 14.91
CA LEU A 39 6.17 18.32 15.55
C LEU A 39 6.06 16.79 15.43
N TYR A 40 6.36 16.23 14.27
CA TYR A 40 6.40 14.79 14.06
C TYR A 40 7.49 14.13 14.90
N PHE A 41 8.67 14.75 14.97
CA PHE A 41 9.79 14.27 15.78
C PHE A 41 9.47 14.29 17.28
N LEU A 42 8.88 15.37 17.78
CA LEU A 42 8.44 15.46 19.17
C LEU A 42 7.33 14.45 19.49
N THR A 43 6.40 14.23 18.56
CA THR A 43 5.35 13.21 18.69
C THR A 43 5.96 11.82 18.73
N TYR A 44 6.88 11.52 17.82
CA TYR A 44 7.63 10.27 17.78
C TYR A 44 8.39 10.01 19.09
N LEU A 45 9.10 11.01 19.64
CA LEU A 45 9.77 10.87 20.94
C LEU A 45 8.78 10.60 22.08
N GLY A 46 7.59 11.21 22.02
CA GLY A 46 6.51 10.92 22.96
C GLY A 46 6.01 9.48 22.86
N ASP A 47 5.81 9.00 21.64
CA ASP A 47 5.35 7.63 21.35
C ASP A 47 6.38 6.60 21.83
N VAL A 48 7.66 6.78 21.50
CA VAL A 48 8.76 5.91 21.96
C VAL A 48 8.86 5.88 23.48
N ARG A 49 8.75 7.04 24.15
CA ARG A 49 8.72 7.11 25.62
C ARG A 49 7.52 6.38 26.21
N SER A 50 6.37 6.41 25.54
CA SER A 50 5.18 5.66 25.97
C SER A 50 5.35 4.15 25.77
N GLU A 51 5.97 3.73 24.67
CA GLU A 51 6.26 2.32 24.39
C GLU A 51 7.15 1.68 25.47
N TRP A 52 8.07 2.45 26.06
CA TRP A 52 8.91 2.00 27.18
C TRP A 52 8.13 1.72 28.47
N LYS A 53 6.90 2.22 28.57
CA LYS A 53 6.04 1.96 29.73
C LYS A 53 5.37 0.60 29.60
N SER A 54 5.28 -0.11 30.72
CA SER A 54 4.50 -1.35 30.78
C SER A 54 3.01 -1.08 30.51
N TYR A 55 2.30 -2.07 29.98
CA TYR A 55 0.84 -1.97 29.77
C TYR A 55 0.10 -1.60 31.05
N LYS A 56 0.51 -2.15 32.21
CA LYS A 56 -0.05 -1.80 33.52
C LYS A 56 0.10 -0.30 33.84
N THR A 57 1.24 0.29 33.48
CA THR A 57 1.49 1.72 33.69
C THR A 57 0.66 2.57 32.75
N ARG A 58 0.61 2.21 31.46
CA ARG A 58 -0.23 2.88 30.46
C ARG A 58 -1.71 2.82 30.83
N GLN A 59 -2.17 1.68 31.35
CA GLN A 59 -3.53 1.52 31.83
C GLN A 59 -3.83 2.42 33.02
N LYS A 60 -2.91 2.54 33.98
CA LYS A 60 -3.06 3.47 35.12
C LYS A 60 -3.16 4.92 34.64
N GLU A 61 -2.29 5.33 33.71
CA GLU A 61 -2.32 6.67 33.12
C GLU A 61 -3.62 6.93 32.36
N HIS A 62 -4.11 5.94 31.60
CA HIS A 62 -5.42 5.97 30.95
C HIS A 62 -6.52 6.23 31.97
N ASP A 63 -6.59 5.44 33.04
CA ASP A 63 -7.63 5.57 34.07
C ASP A 63 -7.58 6.95 34.76
N GLU A 64 -6.39 7.49 35.01
CA GLU A 64 -6.19 8.84 35.54
C GLU A 64 -6.65 9.93 34.56
N ASN A 65 -6.35 9.78 33.28
CA ASN A 65 -6.78 10.71 32.23
C ASN A 65 -8.30 10.65 32.00
N VAL A 66 -8.90 9.45 32.06
CA VAL A 66 -10.36 9.28 32.02
C VAL A 66 -11.01 10.02 33.19
N LYS A 67 -10.45 9.93 34.41
CA LYS A 67 -10.95 10.70 35.57
C LYS A 67 -10.90 12.22 35.32
N LYS A 68 -9.84 12.73 34.69
CA LYS A 68 -9.74 14.16 34.32
C LYS A 68 -10.83 14.55 33.32
N VAL A 69 -11.06 13.72 32.29
CA VAL A 69 -12.12 13.94 31.30
C VAL A 69 -13.50 13.91 31.94
N ILE A 70 -13.78 12.93 32.81
CA ILE A 70 -15.04 12.85 33.56
C ILE A 70 -15.23 14.09 34.43
N LYS A 71 -14.21 14.51 35.17
CA LYS A 71 -14.26 15.73 35.99
C LYS A 71 -14.56 16.95 35.13
N ARG A 72 -13.93 17.07 33.97
CA ARG A 72 -14.18 18.14 33.01
C ARG A 72 -15.61 18.10 32.48
N LEU A 73 -16.11 16.94 32.04
CA LEU A 73 -17.48 16.78 31.55
C LEU A 73 -18.52 17.15 32.61
N LYS A 74 -18.29 16.81 33.89
CA LYS A 74 -19.18 17.16 35.01
C LYS A 74 -19.26 18.66 35.29
N GLN A 75 -18.26 19.45 34.87
CA GLN A 75 -18.29 20.91 35.00
C GLN A 75 -19.19 21.57 33.95
N ARG A 76 -19.64 20.82 32.93
CA ARG A 76 -20.51 21.36 31.89
C ARG A 76 -21.87 21.70 32.46
N ASN A 77 -22.28 22.95 32.27
CA ASN A 77 -23.65 23.40 32.45
C ASN A 77 -24.38 23.37 31.09
N PRO A 78 -25.37 22.48 30.88
CA PRO A 78 -26.06 22.34 29.59
C PRO A 78 -26.73 23.63 29.11
N SER A 79 -27.22 24.45 30.02
CA SER A 79 -27.84 25.75 29.71
C SER A 79 -26.82 26.83 29.37
N LYS A 80 -25.56 26.69 29.83
CA LYS A 80 -24.51 27.71 29.72
C LYS A 80 -23.34 27.43 28.78
N ASP A 81 -23.10 26.18 28.41
CA ASP A 81 -21.81 25.80 27.82
C ASP A 81 -21.89 25.21 26.40
N GLY A 82 -23.09 25.06 25.84
CA GLY A 82 -23.26 24.53 24.47
C GLY A 82 -22.95 23.04 24.35
N LEU A 83 -22.75 22.54 23.12
CA LEU A 83 -22.52 21.11 22.86
C LEU A 83 -21.08 20.70 23.18
N VAL A 84 -20.91 19.47 23.67
CA VAL A 84 -19.58 18.90 23.95
C VAL A 84 -18.87 18.63 22.64
N CYS A 85 -17.62 19.06 22.54
CA CYS A 85 -16.75 18.67 21.44
C CYS A 85 -15.33 18.43 21.94
N THR A 86 -14.53 17.73 21.13
CA THR A 86 -13.10 17.57 21.42
C THR A 86 -12.39 18.91 21.29
N ALA A 87 -11.43 19.21 22.16
CA ALA A 87 -10.57 20.40 22.09
C ALA A 87 -9.61 20.39 20.88
N ARG A 88 -9.70 19.35 20.03
CA ARG A 88 -8.89 19.19 18.82
C ARG A 88 -9.12 20.38 17.90
N LYS A 89 -8.06 21.13 17.63
CA LYS A 89 -8.15 22.33 16.79
C LYS A 89 -8.44 21.96 15.32
N PRO A 90 -9.24 22.76 14.59
CA PRO A 90 -9.65 22.45 13.22
C PRO A 90 -8.50 22.16 12.25
N TRP A 91 -7.38 22.88 12.37
CA TRP A 91 -6.20 22.72 11.50
C TRP A 91 -5.43 21.40 11.72
N ILE A 92 -5.77 20.63 12.77
CA ILE A 92 -5.19 19.30 13.04
C ILE A 92 -6.00 18.21 12.31
N ALA A 93 -7.20 18.52 11.80
CA ALA A 93 -7.98 17.59 11.01
C ALA A 93 -7.55 17.65 9.54
N VAL A 94 -7.40 16.47 8.93
CA VAL A 94 -7.05 16.33 7.50
C VAL A 94 -8.22 16.75 6.60
N GLY A 95 -9.46 16.64 7.09
CA GLY A 95 -10.65 16.97 6.32
C GLY A 95 -10.81 18.47 6.07
N MET A 96 -11.11 18.84 4.82
CA MET A 96 -11.38 20.22 4.39
C MET A 96 -12.74 20.78 4.85
N ARG A 97 -13.45 20.07 5.75
CA ARG A 97 -14.77 20.48 6.22
C ARG A 97 -14.63 21.68 7.15
N ASN A 98 -15.36 22.76 6.88
CA ASN A 98 -15.48 23.86 7.82
C ASN A 98 -16.07 23.34 9.14
N VAL A 99 -15.29 23.47 10.21
CA VAL A 99 -15.65 23.00 11.56
C VAL A 99 -16.49 24.07 12.27
N ASP A 100 -17.51 24.59 11.58
CA ASP A 100 -18.30 25.75 12.04
C ASP A 100 -19.04 25.46 13.34
N TYR A 101 -19.31 24.19 13.65
CA TYR A 101 -19.88 23.77 14.93
C TYR A 101 -18.98 24.10 16.14
N LYS A 102 -17.67 24.29 15.94
CA LYS A 102 -16.73 24.78 16.97
C LYS A 102 -16.59 26.31 17.00
N ARG A 103 -17.29 27.05 16.13
CA ARG A 103 -17.31 28.52 16.16
C ARG A 103 -18.46 29.06 17.01
N ALA A 104 -19.53 28.29 17.15
CA ALA A 104 -20.66 28.57 18.04
C ALA A 104 -20.33 28.23 19.50
N ARG A 105 -21.30 28.36 20.41
CA ARG A 105 -21.17 27.98 21.82
C ARG A 105 -20.88 26.48 21.97
N HIS A 106 -19.72 26.11 22.51
CA HIS A 106 -19.30 24.72 22.67
C HIS A 106 -18.45 24.51 23.93
N PHE A 107 -18.46 23.28 24.44
CA PHE A 107 -17.71 22.87 25.61
C PHE A 107 -16.58 21.92 25.21
N GLU A 108 -15.35 22.43 25.21
CA GLU A 108 -14.17 21.67 24.81
C GLU A 108 -13.72 20.68 25.90
N VAL A 109 -13.41 19.46 25.45
CA VAL A 109 -12.79 18.39 26.23
C VAL A 109 -11.47 17.99 25.57
N ASP A 110 -10.37 18.15 26.31
CA ASP A 110 -9.04 17.77 25.82
C ASP A 110 -8.83 16.25 25.93
N LEU A 111 -8.49 15.63 24.81
CA LEU A 111 -8.18 14.21 24.68
C LEU A 111 -6.73 13.99 24.21
N SER A 112 -5.89 15.02 24.20
CA SER A 112 -4.52 14.98 23.65
C SER A 112 -3.63 13.91 24.30
N ALA A 113 -3.92 13.52 25.54
CA ALA A 113 -3.18 12.51 26.29
C ALA A 113 -3.49 11.05 25.89
N PHE A 114 -4.54 10.80 25.11
CA PHE A 114 -5.03 9.45 24.79
C PHE A 114 -4.36 8.87 23.52
N ARG A 115 -3.08 8.48 23.63
CA ARG A 115 -2.21 8.07 22.50
C ARG A 115 -1.55 6.70 22.68
N ASN A 116 -2.00 5.91 23.64
CA ASN A 116 -1.37 4.66 24.04
C ASN A 116 -2.08 3.44 23.45
N VAL A 117 -1.28 2.46 23.03
CA VAL A 117 -1.75 1.08 22.89
C VAL A 117 -1.84 0.50 24.30
N LEU A 118 -3.05 0.16 24.75
CA LEU A 118 -3.30 -0.29 26.13
C LEU A 118 -3.08 -1.79 26.28
N GLU A 119 -3.47 -2.56 25.26
CA GLU A 119 -3.40 -4.01 25.28
C GLU A 119 -3.38 -4.57 23.86
N ILE A 120 -2.61 -5.63 23.63
CA ILE A 120 -2.65 -6.43 22.41
C ILE A 120 -2.93 -7.87 22.83
N ASP A 121 -4.18 -8.29 22.69
CA ASP A 121 -4.61 -9.66 22.92
C ASP A 121 -4.47 -10.46 21.62
N LYS A 122 -3.41 -11.26 21.56
CA LYS A 122 -3.07 -12.09 20.40
C LYS A 122 -3.92 -13.37 20.30
N GLU A 123 -4.63 -13.75 21.35
CA GLU A 123 -5.48 -14.96 21.34
C GLU A 123 -6.86 -14.63 20.80
N ARG A 124 -7.41 -13.49 21.22
CA ARG A 124 -8.71 -13.00 20.75
C ARG A 124 -8.60 -12.13 19.49
N MET A 125 -7.38 -11.80 19.06
CA MET A 125 -7.11 -10.87 17.96
C MET A 125 -7.72 -9.48 18.21
N ILE A 126 -7.62 -9.00 19.45
CA ILE A 126 -8.17 -7.71 19.88
C ILE A 126 -7.04 -6.77 20.27
N ALA A 127 -6.99 -5.61 19.63
CA ALA A 127 -6.14 -4.51 20.08
C ALA A 127 -6.99 -3.49 20.85
N ARG A 128 -6.63 -3.22 22.10
CA ARG A 128 -7.24 -2.14 22.88
C ARG A 128 -6.35 -0.90 22.77
N VAL A 129 -6.86 0.11 22.07
CA VAL A 129 -6.11 1.32 21.75
C VAL A 129 -6.87 2.56 22.20
N GLU A 130 -6.12 3.59 22.55
CA GLU A 130 -6.70 4.91 22.82
C GLU A 130 -7.08 5.65 21.53
N PRO A 131 -8.06 6.58 21.56
CA PRO A 131 -8.63 7.24 20.38
C PRO A 131 -7.66 7.96 19.43
N LEU A 132 -6.44 8.32 19.85
CA LEU A 132 -5.45 9.01 19.00
C LEU A 132 -4.22 8.14 18.65
N VAL A 133 -4.29 6.83 18.85
CA VAL A 133 -3.29 5.89 18.34
C VAL A 133 -3.34 5.88 16.81
N ASN A 134 -2.19 6.06 16.16
CA ASN A 134 -2.07 6.02 14.70
C ASN A 134 -1.68 4.62 14.18
N MET A 135 -1.83 4.43 12.86
CA MET A 135 -1.50 3.15 12.22
C MET A 135 -0.01 2.79 12.28
N GLY A 136 0.87 3.80 12.26
CA GLY A 136 2.31 3.62 12.47
C GLY A 136 2.64 3.01 13.84
N GLN A 137 1.92 3.41 14.90
CA GLN A 137 2.09 2.85 16.23
C GLN A 137 1.61 1.40 16.30
N ILE A 138 0.44 1.07 15.76
CA ILE A 138 -0.12 -0.30 15.77
C ILE A 138 0.80 -1.27 15.02
N THR A 139 1.27 -0.88 13.84
CA THR A 139 2.16 -1.71 13.01
C THR A 139 3.53 -1.95 13.66
N ARG A 140 4.04 -1.01 14.47
CA ARG A 140 5.27 -1.20 15.24
C ARG A 140 5.15 -2.24 16.35
N VAL A 141 3.96 -2.48 16.90
CA VAL A 141 3.78 -3.43 18.01
C VAL A 141 3.80 -4.89 17.54
N THR A 142 3.54 -5.16 16.25
CA THR A 142 3.54 -6.52 15.68
C THR A 142 4.05 -6.54 14.25
N GLY A 143 5.37 -6.63 14.07
CA GLY A 143 6.01 -6.85 12.76
C GLY A 143 7.12 -7.89 12.84
N VAL A 144 7.24 -8.73 11.80
CA VAL A 144 8.33 -9.69 11.67
C VAL A 144 9.23 -9.25 10.53
N MET A 145 10.47 -8.90 10.85
CA MET A 145 11.51 -8.66 9.86
C MET A 145 12.32 -9.93 9.66
N MET A 146 12.38 -10.41 8.43
CA MET A 146 13.22 -11.54 8.05
C MET A 146 14.33 -11.06 7.13
N THR A 147 15.57 -11.42 7.46
CA THR A 147 16.73 -11.26 6.57
C THR A 147 17.36 -12.63 6.34
N GLY A 148 18.13 -12.77 5.26
CA GLY A 148 18.75 -14.04 4.92
C GLY A 148 20.02 -13.86 4.10
N ARG A 149 20.95 -14.79 4.27
CA ARG A 149 22.15 -14.95 3.46
C ARG A 149 22.31 -16.42 3.10
N TYR A 150 22.94 -16.71 1.97
CA TYR A 150 23.32 -18.09 1.66
C TYR A 150 24.32 -18.60 2.69
N ALA A 151 24.18 -19.87 3.04
CA ALA A 151 25.07 -20.60 3.93
C ALA A 151 25.45 -21.93 3.28
N SER A 152 26.66 -22.41 3.58
CA SER A 152 27.08 -23.72 3.10
C SER A 152 26.35 -24.84 3.84
N LYS A 153 26.32 -26.04 3.25
CA LYS A 153 25.70 -27.22 3.87
C LYS A 153 26.43 -27.62 5.16
N GLU A 154 27.74 -27.41 5.21
CA GLU A 154 28.61 -27.67 6.35
C GLU A 154 28.30 -26.70 7.49
N GLU A 155 28.14 -25.41 7.19
CA GLU A 155 27.71 -24.40 8.17
C GLU A 155 26.35 -24.76 8.77
N ALA A 156 25.36 -25.05 7.92
CA ALA A 156 24.00 -25.36 8.37
C ALA A 156 23.94 -26.60 9.29
N LYS A 157 24.88 -27.54 9.13
CA LYS A 157 24.96 -28.79 9.92
C LYS A 157 25.78 -28.68 11.21
N LYS A 158 26.39 -27.52 11.52
CA LYS A 158 27.14 -27.34 12.77
C LYS A 158 26.22 -27.53 13.99
N LYS A 159 26.76 -28.12 15.05
CA LYS A 159 26.04 -28.35 16.31
C LYS A 159 25.51 -27.01 16.86
N GLY A 160 24.23 -26.96 17.17
CA GLY A 160 23.53 -25.74 17.63
C GLY A 160 22.74 -25.02 16.53
N ASN A 161 23.03 -25.28 15.26
CA ASN A 161 22.25 -24.73 14.15
C ASN A 161 20.98 -25.55 13.93
N LYS A 162 19.88 -24.85 13.62
CA LYS A 162 18.58 -25.48 13.35
C LYS A 162 18.25 -25.39 11.87
N ILE A 163 18.18 -26.55 11.22
CA ILE A 163 17.68 -26.66 9.85
C ILE A 163 16.16 -26.77 9.91
N ASN A 164 15.45 -25.82 9.28
CA ASN A 164 14.01 -25.83 9.18
C ASN A 164 13.57 -26.09 7.74
N SER A 165 13.19 -27.34 7.47
CA SER A 165 12.48 -27.70 6.25
C SER A 165 11.04 -27.19 6.29
N VAL A 166 10.80 -25.92 5.99
CA VAL A 166 9.47 -25.27 6.00
C VAL A 166 8.50 -25.87 4.97
N GLY A 167 9.00 -26.62 3.99
CA GLY A 167 8.28 -27.27 2.92
C GLY A 167 7.66 -28.63 3.28
N TRP A 168 7.62 -29.06 4.55
CA TRP A 168 6.86 -30.25 4.97
C TRP A 168 5.36 -29.96 5.10
N TRP A 169 4.50 -30.87 4.61
CA TRP A 169 3.06 -30.58 4.45
C TRP A 169 2.28 -30.45 5.75
N TYR A 170 2.74 -31.13 6.79
CA TYR A 170 2.15 -31.06 8.12
C TYR A 170 2.55 -29.80 8.90
N LYS A 171 3.58 -29.07 8.45
CA LYS A 171 4.04 -27.85 9.12
C LYS A 171 3.08 -26.69 8.92
N THR A 172 3.13 -25.75 9.85
CA THR A 172 2.46 -24.45 9.72
C THR A 172 2.87 -23.75 8.44
N TRP A 173 1.93 -23.00 7.87
CA TRP A 173 2.23 -22.16 6.72
C TRP A 173 3.32 -21.15 7.07
N PHE A 174 4.13 -20.78 6.07
CA PHE A 174 5.36 -20.04 6.33
C PHE A 174 5.13 -18.70 7.05
N TYR A 175 4.09 -17.95 6.67
CA TYR A 175 3.79 -16.68 7.34
C TYR A 175 3.37 -16.88 8.81
N GLN A 176 2.67 -17.97 9.15
CA GLN A 176 2.34 -18.33 10.53
C GLN A 176 3.57 -18.76 11.32
N HIS A 177 4.51 -19.46 10.66
CA HIS A 177 5.81 -19.77 11.25
C HIS A 177 6.61 -18.50 11.55
N ALA A 178 6.69 -17.57 10.58
CA ALA A 178 7.34 -16.28 10.74
C ALA A 178 6.70 -15.47 11.88
N GLU A 179 5.36 -15.45 11.96
CA GLU A 179 4.59 -14.81 13.03
C GLU A 179 5.00 -15.28 14.44
N THR A 180 5.50 -16.52 14.58
CA THR A 180 5.99 -16.99 15.89
C THR A 180 7.15 -16.17 16.44
N ALA A 181 7.89 -15.43 15.60
CA ALA A 181 8.91 -14.47 16.04
C ALA A 181 8.33 -13.36 16.93
N LEU A 182 7.06 -12.99 16.74
CA LEU A 182 6.37 -12.01 17.59
C LEU A 182 6.19 -12.49 19.04
N LYS A 183 6.29 -13.80 19.28
CA LYS A 183 6.17 -14.42 20.61
C LYS A 183 7.53 -14.88 21.13
N LYS A 184 8.35 -15.49 20.27
CA LYS A 184 9.64 -16.07 20.62
C LYS A 184 10.78 -15.05 20.69
N GLY A 185 10.62 -13.89 20.08
CA GLY A 185 11.71 -12.96 19.84
C GLY A 185 12.56 -13.38 18.64
N GLU A 186 13.76 -12.80 18.56
CA GLU A 186 14.71 -13.06 17.48
C GLU A 186 15.18 -14.52 17.48
N PHE A 187 15.21 -15.14 16.29
CA PHE A 187 15.79 -16.46 16.11
C PHE A 187 16.39 -16.62 14.71
N VAL A 188 17.31 -17.57 14.58
CA VAL A 188 17.98 -17.91 13.32
C VAL A 188 17.69 -19.36 12.97
N GLU A 189 17.32 -19.61 11.71
CA GLU A 189 17.10 -20.94 11.16
C GLU A 189 17.71 -21.05 9.77
N TYR A 190 18.17 -22.24 9.42
CA TYR A 190 18.68 -22.58 8.10
C TYR A 190 17.58 -23.24 7.28
N ILE A 191 17.14 -22.59 6.21
CA ILE A 191 16.08 -23.10 5.34
C ILE A 191 16.72 -23.62 4.05
N PRO A 192 16.44 -24.87 3.62
CA PRO A 192 16.92 -25.36 2.33
C PRO A 192 16.48 -24.43 1.19
N THR A 193 17.40 -24.11 0.27
CA THR A 193 17.20 -23.10 -0.77
C THR A 193 15.91 -23.30 -1.57
N ARG A 194 15.62 -24.54 -2.00
CA ARG A 194 14.38 -24.86 -2.72
C ARG A 194 13.14 -24.56 -1.88
N GLU A 195 13.17 -24.94 -0.61
CA GLU A 195 12.04 -24.72 0.30
C GLU A 195 11.84 -23.23 0.61
N TYR A 196 12.93 -22.46 0.71
CA TYR A 196 12.85 -21.02 0.84
C TYR A 196 12.17 -20.38 -0.38
N TYR A 197 12.53 -20.75 -1.60
CA TYR A 197 11.86 -20.25 -2.81
C TYR A 197 10.37 -20.62 -2.87
N HIS A 198 10.00 -21.81 -2.38
CA HIS A 198 8.63 -22.30 -2.38
C HIS A 198 7.87 -22.10 -1.06
N ARG A 199 8.38 -21.26 -0.15
CA ARG A 199 7.84 -21.11 1.21
C ARG A 199 6.37 -20.65 1.25
N HIS A 200 5.94 -19.89 0.23
CA HIS A 200 4.56 -19.40 0.09
C HIS A 200 3.68 -20.29 -0.80
N THR A 201 4.23 -21.32 -1.45
CA THR A 201 3.51 -22.09 -2.47
C THR A 201 2.30 -22.83 -1.90
N ARG A 202 2.43 -23.54 -0.78
CA ARG A 202 1.33 -24.35 -0.22
C ARG A 202 0.14 -23.54 0.27
N CYS A 203 0.38 -22.34 0.75
CA CYS A 203 -0.64 -21.47 1.34
C CYS A 203 -1.04 -20.32 0.41
N LEU A 204 -0.54 -20.31 -0.83
CA LEU A 204 -0.76 -19.23 -1.79
C LEU A 204 -0.51 -17.87 -1.12
N TYR A 205 0.71 -17.68 -0.61
CA TYR A 205 1.09 -16.60 0.32
C TYR A 205 0.36 -16.69 1.66
N TRP A 206 -0.88 -16.22 1.72
CA TRP A 206 -1.79 -16.36 2.87
C TRP A 206 -3.26 -16.53 2.47
N GLU A 207 -3.55 -16.55 1.17
CA GLU A 207 -4.91 -16.67 0.64
C GLU A 207 -5.52 -18.06 0.82
N GLY A 208 -4.72 -19.07 1.16
CA GLY A 208 -5.22 -20.42 1.42
C GLY A 208 -6.39 -20.48 2.41
N LYS A 209 -6.46 -19.53 3.36
CA LYS A 209 -7.57 -19.39 4.32
C LYS A 209 -8.87 -18.90 3.71
N LEU A 210 -8.82 -18.13 2.62
CA LEU A 210 -10.03 -17.68 1.91
C LEU A 210 -10.66 -18.85 1.14
N ILE A 211 -9.82 -19.77 0.63
CA ILE A 211 -10.28 -20.94 -0.13
C ILE A 211 -10.71 -22.06 0.83
N LEU A 212 -9.91 -22.33 1.86
CA LEU A 212 -10.15 -23.38 2.86
C LEU A 212 -9.87 -22.82 4.27
N PRO A 213 -10.87 -22.25 4.96
CA PRO A 213 -10.70 -21.57 6.24
C PRO A 213 -10.06 -22.42 7.35
N PHE A 214 -10.25 -23.74 7.30
CA PHE A 214 -9.74 -24.71 8.26
C PHE A 214 -8.42 -25.39 7.83
N ALA A 215 -7.85 -25.02 6.68
CA ALA A 215 -6.65 -25.70 6.15
C ALA A 215 -5.38 -25.43 6.97
N ASP A 216 -5.42 -24.48 7.91
CA ASP A 216 -4.34 -24.22 8.85
C ASP A 216 -4.41 -25.10 10.12
N GLN A 217 -5.47 -25.90 10.29
CA GLN A 217 -5.60 -26.79 11.45
C GLN A 217 -4.64 -27.97 11.34
N TRP A 218 -4.10 -28.41 12.49
CA TRP A 218 -3.08 -29.46 12.52
C TRP A 218 -3.54 -30.77 11.85
N TRP A 219 -4.79 -31.18 12.09
CA TRP A 219 -5.36 -32.42 11.56
C TRP A 219 -5.49 -32.35 10.03
N PHE A 220 -5.89 -31.20 9.48
CA PHE A 220 -6.01 -31.00 8.05
C PHE A 220 -4.62 -31.05 7.39
N ARG A 221 -3.67 -30.30 7.93
CA ARG A 221 -2.29 -30.29 7.39
C ARG A 221 -1.65 -31.66 7.45
N PHE A 222 -1.89 -32.42 8.52
CA PHE A 222 -1.33 -33.76 8.68
C PHE A 222 -1.94 -34.76 7.69
N LEU A 223 -3.28 -34.82 7.59
CA LEU A 223 -3.99 -35.80 6.76
C LEU A 223 -4.05 -35.41 5.28
N PHE A 224 -4.27 -34.14 4.98
CA PHE A 224 -4.59 -33.62 3.64
C PHE A 224 -3.65 -32.52 3.14
N GLY A 225 -2.73 -32.02 3.97
CA GLY A 225 -1.82 -30.93 3.57
C GLY A 225 -0.91 -31.27 2.38
N TRP A 226 -0.68 -32.55 2.10
CA TRP A 226 0.09 -33.00 0.93
C TRP A 226 -0.66 -32.78 -0.41
N LEU A 227 -1.97 -32.55 -0.36
CA LEU A 227 -2.80 -32.14 -1.50
C LEU A 227 -2.70 -30.62 -1.79
N MET A 228 -2.10 -29.84 -0.89
CA MET A 228 -1.91 -28.40 -1.06
C MET A 228 -0.64 -28.06 -1.85
N PRO A 229 -0.65 -26.99 -2.67
CA PRO A 229 -1.78 -26.12 -2.95
C PRO A 229 -2.72 -26.73 -4.02
N PRO A 230 -4.02 -26.38 -4.02
CA PRO A 230 -4.89 -26.70 -5.14
C PRO A 230 -4.33 -26.10 -6.43
N LYS A 231 -4.47 -26.81 -7.55
CA LYS A 231 -4.09 -26.25 -8.86
C LYS A 231 -4.99 -25.06 -9.17
N VAL A 232 -4.41 -23.85 -9.22
CA VAL A 232 -5.12 -22.61 -9.52
C VAL A 232 -5.85 -22.69 -10.86
N SER A 233 -5.28 -23.38 -11.86
CA SER A 233 -5.94 -23.61 -13.14
C SER A 233 -7.24 -24.41 -13.01
N LEU A 234 -7.29 -25.42 -12.13
CA LEU A 234 -8.48 -26.21 -11.89
C LEU A 234 -9.54 -25.40 -11.12
N LEU A 235 -9.11 -24.62 -10.11
CA LEU A 235 -10.00 -23.69 -9.41
C LEU A 235 -10.64 -22.69 -10.38
N LYS A 236 -9.85 -22.13 -11.30
CA LYS A 236 -10.37 -21.21 -12.33
C LYS A 236 -11.31 -21.92 -13.31
N ALA A 237 -11.04 -23.17 -13.67
CA ALA A 237 -11.87 -23.94 -14.60
C ALA A 237 -13.24 -24.31 -14.01
N THR A 238 -13.33 -24.50 -12.69
CA THR A 238 -14.59 -24.80 -12.00
C THR A 238 -15.37 -23.56 -11.57
N GLN A 239 -14.81 -22.36 -11.77
CA GLN A 239 -15.48 -21.10 -11.47
C GLN A 239 -16.35 -20.66 -12.66
N GLY A 240 -17.67 -20.62 -12.44
CA GLY A 240 -18.58 -19.94 -13.36
C GLY A 240 -18.32 -18.42 -13.41
N GLU A 241 -18.85 -17.75 -14.43
CA GLU A 241 -18.62 -16.31 -14.64
C GLU A 241 -19.01 -15.44 -13.44
N ALA A 242 -20.12 -15.77 -12.77
CA ALA A 242 -20.58 -15.08 -11.57
C ALA A 242 -19.55 -15.17 -10.43
N ILE A 243 -18.96 -16.35 -10.20
CA ILE A 243 -17.97 -16.56 -9.13
C ILE A 243 -16.68 -15.81 -9.47
N ARG A 244 -16.26 -15.83 -10.74
CA ARG A 244 -15.08 -15.10 -11.20
C ARG A 244 -15.24 -13.58 -10.99
N ASN A 245 -16.40 -13.03 -11.36
CA ASN A 245 -16.68 -11.61 -11.15
C ASN A 245 -16.74 -11.26 -9.65
N TYR A 246 -17.35 -12.11 -8.83
CA TYR A 246 -17.34 -11.94 -7.37
C TYR A 246 -15.93 -11.85 -6.80
N TYR A 247 -15.03 -12.78 -7.15
CA TYR A 247 -13.64 -12.72 -6.68
C TYR A 247 -12.92 -11.47 -7.19
N HIS A 248 -13.14 -11.03 -8.43
CA HIS A 248 -12.54 -9.80 -8.95
C HIS A 248 -13.05 -8.53 -8.27
N GLU A 249 -14.30 -8.50 -7.82
CA GLU A 249 -14.89 -7.32 -7.16
C GLU A 249 -14.59 -7.28 -5.66
N MET A 250 -14.52 -8.45 -5.02
CA MET A 250 -14.46 -8.59 -3.57
C MET A 250 -13.06 -8.95 -3.05
N HIS A 251 -12.08 -9.12 -3.92
CA HIS A 251 -10.68 -9.38 -3.54
C HIS A 251 -9.75 -8.36 -4.19
N VAL A 252 -8.75 -7.94 -3.44
CA VAL A 252 -7.67 -7.09 -3.93
C VAL A 252 -6.41 -7.93 -4.03
N ILE A 253 -5.83 -7.94 -5.23
CA ILE A 253 -4.51 -8.51 -5.52
C ILE A 253 -3.75 -7.42 -6.27
N GLN A 254 -3.07 -6.57 -5.53
CA GLN A 254 -2.36 -5.41 -6.07
C GLN A 254 -1.02 -5.24 -5.36
N ASP A 255 -0.09 -4.61 -6.05
CA ASP A 255 1.21 -4.23 -5.54
C ASP A 255 1.48 -2.76 -5.82
N LEU A 256 2.10 -2.10 -4.86
CA LEU A 256 2.49 -0.71 -4.96
C LEU A 256 4.01 -0.62 -4.83
N LEU A 257 4.72 -0.44 -5.94
CA LEU A 257 6.15 -0.10 -5.91
C LEU A 257 6.28 1.38 -5.62
N VAL A 258 6.61 1.73 -4.38
CA VAL A 258 6.68 3.12 -3.93
C VAL A 258 8.10 3.48 -3.49
N PRO A 259 8.54 4.74 -3.64
CA PRO A 259 9.79 5.17 -3.03
C PRO A 259 9.81 4.86 -1.53
N LEU A 260 10.95 4.44 -0.97
CA LEU A 260 11.04 3.99 0.42
C LEU A 260 10.51 5.03 1.42
N TYR A 261 10.76 6.31 1.17
CA TYR A 261 10.30 7.41 2.02
C TYR A 261 8.77 7.64 1.98
N LYS A 262 8.06 6.99 1.04
CA LYS A 262 6.59 7.02 0.87
C LYS A 262 5.87 5.79 1.43
N VAL A 263 6.60 4.81 1.96
CA VAL A 263 5.99 3.57 2.49
C VAL A 263 4.99 3.87 3.61
N GLY A 264 5.28 4.81 4.50
CA GLY A 264 4.33 5.23 5.55
C GLY A 264 3.01 5.74 4.95
N ASP A 265 3.09 6.66 3.99
CA ASP A 265 1.93 7.22 3.29
C ASP A 265 1.12 6.12 2.57
N ALA A 266 1.80 5.16 1.93
CA ALA A 266 1.17 4.04 1.24
C ALA A 266 0.41 3.13 2.22
N LEU A 267 0.99 2.82 3.38
CA LEU A 267 0.35 1.98 4.41
C LEU A 267 -0.90 2.67 5.00
N GLU A 268 -0.83 3.97 5.26
CA GLU A 268 -2.00 4.75 5.71
C GLU A 268 -3.09 4.81 4.65
N TRP A 269 -2.70 4.96 3.38
CA TRP A 269 -3.62 4.95 2.25
C TRP A 269 -4.33 3.60 2.12
N VAL A 270 -3.58 2.50 2.13
CA VAL A 270 -4.11 1.12 2.04
C VAL A 270 -5.07 0.84 3.20
N HIS A 271 -4.69 1.21 4.42
CA HIS A 271 -5.58 1.06 5.57
C HIS A 271 -6.89 1.79 5.36
N ARG A 272 -6.85 3.07 4.96
CA ARG A 272 -8.05 3.89 4.80
C ARG A 272 -8.97 3.40 3.69
N GLU A 273 -8.43 3.00 2.54
CA GLU A 273 -9.23 2.69 1.36
C GLU A 273 -9.63 1.21 1.27
N MET A 274 -8.84 0.29 1.84
CA MET A 274 -9.00 -1.16 1.62
C MET A 274 -8.98 -2.00 2.90
N GLU A 275 -8.30 -1.56 3.96
CA GLU A 275 -8.13 -2.33 5.21
C GLU A 275 -7.62 -3.77 4.98
N VAL A 276 -6.75 -3.97 3.99
CA VAL A 276 -6.22 -5.29 3.63
C VAL A 276 -5.04 -5.67 4.51
N TYR A 277 -5.11 -6.85 5.11
CA TYR A 277 -4.06 -7.45 5.95
C TYR A 277 -3.99 -8.96 5.73
N PRO A 278 -2.80 -9.58 5.91
CA PRO A 278 -1.50 -8.97 6.19
C PRO A 278 -0.92 -8.24 4.96
N ILE A 279 0.07 -7.37 5.18
CA ILE A 279 0.73 -6.59 4.13
C ILE A 279 2.11 -7.18 3.83
N TRP A 280 2.40 -7.41 2.55
CA TRP A 280 3.73 -7.78 2.07
C TRP A 280 4.62 -6.54 1.93
N LEU A 281 5.85 -6.59 2.43
CA LEU A 281 6.83 -5.51 2.23
C LEU A 281 8.14 -6.07 1.69
N CYS A 282 8.54 -5.61 0.51
CA CYS A 282 9.79 -6.00 -0.14
C CYS A 282 10.60 -4.76 -0.58
N PRO A 283 11.43 -4.21 0.32
CA PRO A 283 12.38 -3.16 -0.03
C PRO A 283 13.38 -3.67 -1.08
N HIS A 284 13.62 -2.87 -2.11
CA HIS A 284 14.52 -3.19 -3.21
C HIS A 284 15.16 -1.92 -3.78
N LYS A 285 16.24 -2.11 -4.53
CA LYS A 285 16.93 -1.03 -5.24
C LYS A 285 16.39 -0.93 -6.65
N LEU A 286 15.93 0.26 -7.02
CA LEU A 286 15.67 0.62 -8.40
C LEU A 286 16.92 1.31 -8.96
N PHE A 287 17.63 0.62 -9.86
CA PHE A 287 18.90 1.11 -10.39
C PHE A 287 18.69 2.20 -11.43
N LYS A 288 19.52 3.25 -11.35
CA LYS A 288 19.68 4.25 -12.40
C LYS A 288 20.55 3.66 -13.52
N LEU A 289 19.90 3.20 -14.59
CA LEU A 289 20.58 2.63 -15.75
C LEU A 289 20.92 3.72 -16.79
N PRO A 290 21.96 3.54 -17.62
CA PRO A 290 22.29 4.48 -18.71
C PRO A 290 21.15 4.64 -19.73
N VAL A 291 20.34 3.58 -19.90
CA VAL A 291 19.16 3.58 -20.76
C VAL A 291 17.93 3.58 -19.87
N LYS A 292 17.01 4.51 -20.12
CA LYS A 292 15.77 4.62 -19.36
C LYS A 292 14.81 3.50 -19.73
N THR A 293 14.51 2.64 -18.76
CA THR A 293 13.49 1.58 -18.87
C THR A 293 12.10 2.11 -18.51
N MET A 294 11.06 1.28 -18.66
CA MET A 294 9.66 1.67 -18.34
C MET A 294 9.47 2.14 -16.89
N ILE A 295 10.24 1.58 -15.96
CA ILE A 295 10.37 2.06 -14.59
C ILE A 295 11.75 2.70 -14.44
N TYR A 296 11.83 3.78 -13.67
CA TYR A 296 13.08 4.48 -13.44
C TYR A 296 13.01 5.24 -12.11
N PRO A 297 14.15 5.47 -11.42
CA PRO A 297 14.17 6.31 -10.22
C PRO A 297 13.57 7.70 -10.45
N GLU A 298 13.13 8.33 -9.36
CA GLU A 298 12.63 9.70 -9.39
C GLU A 298 13.68 10.65 -9.98
N PRO A 299 13.29 11.57 -10.88
CA PRO A 299 14.20 12.58 -11.38
C PRO A 299 14.85 13.38 -10.23
N GLY A 300 16.18 13.39 -10.17
CA GLY A 300 16.93 14.12 -9.15
C GLY A 300 16.99 13.44 -7.78
N PHE A 301 16.61 12.16 -7.66
CA PHE A 301 16.68 11.43 -6.38
C PHE A 301 18.08 11.48 -5.73
N GLU A 302 19.14 11.53 -6.53
CA GLU A 302 20.52 11.56 -6.03
C GLU A 302 20.83 12.85 -5.25
N LEU A 303 20.12 13.93 -5.55
CA LEU A 303 20.27 15.23 -4.89
C LEU A 303 19.62 15.20 -3.49
N HIS A 304 18.60 14.37 -3.30
CA HIS A 304 17.86 14.30 -2.05
C HIS A 304 18.60 13.51 -0.96
N ARG A 305 19.52 12.61 -1.33
CA ARG A 305 20.34 11.79 -0.41
C ARG A 305 19.50 11.13 0.70
N ARG A 306 18.35 10.55 0.33
CA ARG A 306 17.44 9.94 1.31
C ARG A 306 18.02 8.63 1.84
N GLN A 307 17.51 8.19 2.99
CA GLN A 307 17.98 6.98 3.65
C GLN A 307 17.87 5.77 2.72
N GLY A 308 18.99 5.05 2.56
CA GLY A 308 19.09 3.83 1.77
C GLY A 308 19.41 4.06 0.28
N ASP A 309 19.16 5.25 -0.25
CA ASP A 309 19.52 5.60 -1.63
C ASP A 309 21.04 5.59 -1.82
N THR A 310 21.48 5.24 -3.02
CA THR A 310 22.87 5.34 -3.46
C THR A 310 22.96 6.25 -4.68
N PRO A 311 24.16 6.74 -5.06
CA PRO A 311 24.32 7.53 -6.29
C PRO A 311 23.83 6.84 -7.58
N THR A 312 23.65 5.52 -7.52
CA THR A 312 23.31 4.66 -8.66
C THR A 312 21.96 3.95 -8.51
N ALA A 313 21.25 4.12 -7.39
CA ALA A 313 19.97 3.45 -7.17
C ALA A 313 19.13 4.16 -6.10
N GLN A 314 17.84 4.26 -6.35
CA GLN A 314 16.87 4.70 -5.37
C GLN A 314 16.24 3.50 -4.67
N MET A 315 16.02 3.59 -3.37
CA MET A 315 15.27 2.59 -2.63
C MET A 315 13.78 2.73 -2.90
N TYR A 316 13.18 1.65 -3.36
CA TYR A 316 11.75 1.45 -3.48
C TYR A 316 11.33 0.30 -2.57
N THR A 317 10.05 0.22 -2.27
CA THR A 317 9.45 -0.90 -1.55
C THR A 317 8.22 -1.34 -2.30
N ASP A 318 8.16 -2.63 -2.54
CA ASP A 318 6.95 -3.29 -2.99
C ASP A 318 6.02 -3.51 -1.79
N VAL A 319 4.86 -2.86 -1.82
CA VAL A 319 3.80 -2.98 -0.82
C VAL A 319 2.68 -3.82 -1.43
N GLY A 320 2.66 -5.10 -1.08
CA GLY A 320 1.72 -6.07 -1.62
C GLY A 320 0.48 -6.23 -0.75
N VAL A 321 -0.69 -6.11 -1.38
CA VAL A 321 -2.01 -6.24 -0.79
C VAL A 321 -2.78 -7.37 -1.48
N TYR A 322 -2.88 -8.51 -0.80
CA TYR A 322 -3.47 -9.74 -1.33
C TYR A 322 -4.47 -10.33 -0.34
N TYR A 323 -5.71 -9.82 -0.34
CA TYR A 323 -6.77 -10.38 0.50
C TYR A 323 -8.15 -9.83 0.15
N ALA A 324 -9.17 -10.35 0.83
CA ALA A 324 -10.46 -9.70 0.93
C ALA A 324 -10.34 -8.40 1.77
N PRO A 325 -10.78 -7.24 1.26
CA PRO A 325 -10.81 -5.97 1.99
C PRO A 325 -11.63 -6.04 3.29
N GLY A 326 -11.28 -5.21 4.27
CA GLY A 326 -11.99 -5.13 5.56
C GLY A 326 -13.51 -4.90 5.42
N PRO A 327 -13.97 -3.97 4.56
CA PRO A 327 -15.40 -3.78 4.30
C PRO A 327 -16.09 -5.05 3.79
N VAL A 328 -15.45 -5.78 2.87
CA VAL A 328 -15.98 -7.06 2.34
C VAL A 328 -16.13 -8.09 3.46
N LEU A 329 -15.12 -8.23 4.32
CA LEU A 329 -15.14 -9.18 5.45
C LEU A 329 -16.24 -8.84 6.48
N ARG A 330 -16.65 -7.58 6.58
CA ARG A 330 -17.75 -7.12 7.45
C ARG A 330 -19.11 -7.11 6.75
N GLY A 331 -19.18 -7.48 5.47
CA GLY A 331 -20.41 -7.44 4.68
C GLY A 331 -20.86 -6.03 4.28
N GLU A 332 -19.94 -5.07 4.27
CA GLU A 332 -20.17 -3.69 3.83
C GLU A 332 -20.02 -3.56 2.31
N VAL A 333 -20.57 -2.48 1.74
CA VAL A 333 -20.44 -2.18 0.31
C VAL A 333 -18.99 -1.84 -0.03
N PHE A 334 -18.44 -2.51 -1.03
CA PHE A 334 -17.09 -2.27 -1.54
C PHE A 334 -17.08 -2.32 -3.07
N ASP A 335 -16.43 -1.34 -3.69
CA ASP A 335 -16.20 -1.30 -5.14
C ASP A 335 -14.71 -1.49 -5.40
N GLY A 336 -14.32 -2.72 -5.76
CA GLY A 336 -12.93 -3.06 -6.03
C GLY A 336 -12.35 -2.35 -7.25
N ALA A 337 -13.15 -2.09 -8.28
CA ALA A 337 -12.68 -1.39 -9.47
C ALA A 337 -12.35 0.07 -9.14
N GLU A 338 -13.22 0.73 -8.37
CA GLU A 338 -12.98 2.09 -7.90
C GLU A 338 -11.80 2.18 -6.93
N ALA A 339 -11.67 1.20 -6.02
CA ALA A 339 -10.53 1.14 -5.11
C ALA A 339 -9.19 1.00 -5.86
N VAL A 340 -9.15 0.17 -6.91
CA VAL A 340 -7.96 0.01 -7.76
C VAL A 340 -7.69 1.28 -8.58
N ARG A 341 -8.70 1.92 -9.17
CA ARG A 341 -8.52 3.22 -9.86
C ARG A 341 -7.91 4.28 -8.96
N LYS A 342 -8.37 4.38 -7.71
CA LYS A 342 -7.80 5.32 -6.73
C LYS A 342 -6.36 4.96 -6.39
N LEU A 343 -6.04 3.67 -6.24
CA LEU A 343 -4.69 3.18 -6.00
C LEU A 343 -3.74 3.58 -7.13
N GLU A 344 -4.14 3.35 -8.37
CA GLU A 344 -3.31 3.63 -9.55
C GLU A 344 -3.07 5.14 -9.72
N ASN A 345 -4.09 5.96 -9.49
CA ASN A 345 -3.93 7.41 -9.49
C ASN A 345 -2.98 7.88 -8.38
N TRP A 346 -3.11 7.31 -7.17
CA TRP A 346 -2.21 7.61 -6.07
C TRP A 346 -0.76 7.24 -6.39
N LEU A 347 -0.52 6.11 -7.07
CA LEU A 347 0.81 5.72 -7.53
C LEU A 347 1.39 6.74 -8.53
N ILE A 348 0.61 7.17 -9.53
CA ILE A 348 1.03 8.20 -10.48
C ILE A 348 1.41 9.50 -9.77
N GLU A 349 0.61 9.94 -8.80
CA GLU A 349 0.85 11.16 -8.03
C GLU A 349 2.08 11.08 -7.10
N ASN A 350 2.51 9.87 -6.73
CA ASN A 350 3.60 9.63 -5.78
C ASN A 350 4.83 8.95 -6.41
N HIS A 351 4.97 9.03 -7.74
CA HIS A 351 6.09 8.43 -8.48
C HIS A 351 6.29 6.92 -8.18
N GLY A 352 5.18 6.23 -7.94
CA GLY A 352 5.14 4.80 -7.76
C GLY A 352 4.69 4.07 -9.02
N PHE A 353 4.85 2.76 -9.00
CA PHE A 353 4.55 1.88 -10.13
C PHE A 353 3.70 0.70 -9.67
N GLN A 354 2.82 0.23 -10.55
CA GLN A 354 2.05 -0.99 -10.36
C GLN A 354 2.70 -2.13 -11.16
N PRO A 355 3.08 -3.24 -10.52
CA PRO A 355 3.54 -4.43 -11.22
C PRO A 355 2.49 -4.99 -12.19
N GLN A 356 2.91 -5.22 -13.43
CA GLN A 356 2.03 -5.52 -14.57
C GLN A 356 1.48 -6.95 -14.63
N TYR A 357 1.59 -7.72 -13.54
CA TYR A 357 0.88 -8.99 -13.43
C TYR A 357 -0.56 -8.78 -12.90
N ALA A 358 -0.80 -7.66 -12.21
CA ALA A 358 -2.11 -7.28 -11.73
C ALA A 358 -2.96 -6.65 -12.84
N VAL A 359 -4.28 -6.67 -12.65
CA VAL A 359 -5.21 -6.04 -13.59
C VAL A 359 -5.17 -4.53 -13.40
N SER A 360 -5.04 -3.79 -14.50
CA SER A 360 -5.06 -2.34 -14.53
C SER A 360 -6.47 -1.80 -14.85
N GLU A 361 -6.93 -0.80 -14.10
CA GLU A 361 -8.16 -0.03 -14.35
C GLU A 361 -7.87 1.33 -15.03
N LEU A 362 -6.59 1.70 -15.17
CA LEU A 362 -6.17 2.90 -15.90
C LEU A 362 -6.64 2.91 -17.35
N SER A 363 -6.85 4.12 -17.88
CA SER A 363 -6.82 4.37 -19.32
C SER A 363 -5.39 4.30 -19.84
N GLU A 364 -5.22 4.03 -21.14
CA GLU A 364 -3.91 3.95 -21.77
C GLU A 364 -3.05 5.20 -21.54
N LYS A 365 -3.67 6.37 -21.64
CA LYS A 365 -3.00 7.64 -21.37
C LYS A 365 -2.44 7.70 -19.95
N ASN A 366 -3.20 7.26 -18.94
CA ASN A 366 -2.72 7.28 -17.56
C ASN A 366 -1.73 6.14 -17.28
N PHE A 367 -1.88 5.01 -17.97
CA PHE A 367 -0.91 3.92 -17.95
C PHE A 367 0.49 4.41 -18.35
N TRP A 368 0.59 5.10 -19.49
CA TRP A 368 1.84 5.70 -19.96
C TRP A 368 2.26 6.99 -19.23
N ARG A 369 1.46 7.46 -18.25
CA ARG A 369 1.94 8.44 -17.25
C ARG A 369 2.64 7.78 -16.08
N MET A 370 2.29 6.53 -15.77
CA MET A 370 2.98 5.72 -14.76
C MET A 370 4.29 5.15 -15.31
N PHE A 371 4.32 4.73 -16.58
CA PHE A 371 5.47 4.09 -17.22
C PHE A 371 6.05 4.90 -18.37
N ASP A 372 7.36 4.81 -18.57
CA ASP A 372 8.03 5.39 -19.76
C ASP A 372 7.90 4.46 -20.97
N ALA A 373 7.14 4.88 -21.98
CA ALA A 373 6.93 4.10 -23.20
C ALA A 373 8.11 4.14 -24.19
N GLY A 374 9.08 5.05 -24.04
CA GLY A 374 10.02 5.40 -25.10
C GLY A 374 10.87 4.22 -25.59
N LEU A 375 11.58 3.57 -24.67
CA LEU A 375 12.40 2.40 -25.00
C LEU A 375 11.54 1.20 -25.45
N TYR A 376 10.36 1.04 -24.84
CA TYR A 376 9.42 -0.02 -25.17
C TYR A 376 8.93 0.09 -26.62
N GLU A 377 8.48 1.28 -27.03
CA GLU A 377 8.00 1.56 -28.36
C GLU A 377 9.13 1.51 -29.41
N HIS A 378 10.33 1.97 -29.06
CA HIS A 378 11.49 1.80 -29.92
C HIS A 378 11.79 0.32 -30.20
N ALA A 379 11.79 -0.52 -29.16
CA ALA A 379 11.99 -1.96 -29.32
C ALA A 379 10.87 -2.59 -30.16
N ARG A 380 9.62 -2.18 -29.96
CA ARG A 380 8.49 -2.70 -30.73
C ARG A 380 8.63 -2.43 -32.22
N ARG A 381 8.96 -1.21 -32.62
CA ARG A 381 9.18 -0.87 -34.04
C ARG A 381 10.39 -1.62 -34.61
N LYS A 382 11.54 -1.53 -33.92
CA LYS A 382 12.80 -2.14 -34.37
C LYS A 382 12.69 -3.64 -34.68
N TYR A 383 11.91 -4.38 -33.89
CA TYR A 383 11.75 -5.82 -34.02
C TYR A 383 10.43 -6.25 -34.67
N GLY A 384 9.69 -5.32 -35.30
CA GLY A 384 8.44 -5.64 -36.01
C GLY A 384 7.31 -6.14 -35.11
N ALA A 385 7.29 -5.74 -33.84
CA ALA A 385 6.29 -6.19 -32.87
C ALA A 385 4.95 -5.44 -32.97
N VAL A 386 4.94 -4.25 -33.57
CA VAL A 386 3.71 -3.45 -33.76
C VAL A 386 2.75 -4.23 -34.68
N GLY A 387 1.51 -4.43 -34.22
CA GLY A 387 0.48 -5.26 -34.87
C GLY A 387 0.77 -6.76 -34.96
N THR A 388 1.92 -7.24 -34.48
CA THR A 388 2.19 -8.68 -34.32
C THR A 388 1.99 -9.15 -32.88
N PHE A 389 2.44 -8.35 -31.91
CA PHE A 389 2.29 -8.66 -30.49
C PHE A 389 1.45 -7.59 -29.79
N MET A 390 0.46 -8.03 -29.02
CA MET A 390 -0.36 -7.16 -28.15
C MET A 390 0.51 -6.20 -27.33
N SER A 391 0.08 -4.94 -27.23
CA SER A 391 0.73 -3.95 -26.38
C SER A 391 0.66 -4.34 -24.89
N LEU A 392 1.57 -3.82 -24.08
CA LEU A 392 1.60 -4.09 -22.64
C LEU A 392 0.33 -3.58 -21.96
N TYR A 393 -0.08 -2.35 -22.30
CA TYR A 393 -1.35 -1.80 -21.81
C TYR A 393 -2.52 -2.72 -22.19
N TYR A 394 -2.59 -3.15 -23.45
CA TYR A 394 -3.66 -4.05 -23.90
C TYR A 394 -3.66 -5.37 -23.13
N LYS A 395 -2.49 -5.94 -22.80
CA LYS A 395 -2.41 -7.15 -21.98
C LYS A 395 -2.89 -6.95 -20.54
N SER A 396 -2.59 -5.80 -19.94
CA SER A 396 -2.88 -5.52 -18.53
C SER A 396 -4.26 -4.92 -18.27
N LYS A 397 -4.90 -4.26 -19.25
CA LYS A 397 -6.20 -3.60 -19.07
C LYS A 397 -7.30 -4.60 -18.73
N LYS A 398 -8.19 -4.24 -17.80
CA LYS A 398 -9.39 -5.02 -17.46
C LYS A 398 -10.33 -5.18 -18.66
N GLY A 399 -11.08 -6.28 -18.66
CA GLY A 399 -12.15 -6.55 -19.62
C GLY A 399 -11.79 -7.61 -20.66
N ARG A 400 -12.83 -8.19 -21.28
CA ARG A 400 -12.67 -9.11 -22.41
C ARG A 400 -12.12 -8.35 -23.59
N LYS A 401 -11.17 -8.97 -24.30
CA LYS A 401 -10.65 -8.48 -25.56
C LYS A 401 -11.67 -8.78 -26.64
N THR A 402 -12.22 -7.76 -27.29
CA THR A 402 -13.17 -7.93 -28.40
C THR A 402 -12.41 -8.20 -29.70
N GLU A 403 -13.03 -8.90 -30.66
CA GLU A 403 -12.42 -9.12 -31.99
C GLU A 403 -12.09 -7.80 -32.68
N LYS A 404 -12.95 -6.78 -32.50
CA LYS A 404 -12.72 -5.45 -33.05
C LYS A 404 -11.44 -4.82 -32.49
N GLU A 405 -11.22 -4.87 -31.18
CA GLU A 405 -9.99 -4.33 -30.58
C GLU A 405 -8.75 -5.12 -31.02
N VAL A 406 -8.87 -6.43 -31.23
CA VAL A 406 -7.77 -7.24 -31.77
C VAL A 406 -7.45 -6.81 -33.20
N GLN A 407 -8.45 -6.60 -34.05
CA GLN A 407 -8.28 -6.11 -35.41
C GLN A 407 -7.68 -4.71 -35.45
N GLU A 408 -8.12 -3.81 -34.57
CA GLU A 408 -7.54 -2.45 -34.44
C GLU A 408 -6.05 -2.52 -34.08
N GLU A 409 -5.66 -3.41 -33.15
CA GLU A 409 -4.24 -3.62 -32.80
C GLU A 409 -3.42 -4.23 -33.96
N GLU A 410 -3.99 -5.17 -34.73
CA GLU A 410 -3.35 -5.75 -35.93
C GLU A 410 -3.14 -4.68 -37.03
N GLN A 411 -4.12 -3.79 -37.22
CA GLN A 411 -4.07 -2.74 -38.23
C GLN A 411 -3.09 -1.60 -37.91
N ALA A 412 -2.71 -1.39 -36.65
CA ALA A 412 -1.69 -0.41 -36.28
C ALA A 412 -0.34 -0.63 -37.00
N HIS A 413 -0.06 -1.85 -37.46
CA HIS A 413 1.10 -2.15 -38.31
C HIS A 413 1.04 -1.43 -39.66
N LEU A 414 -0.14 -1.36 -40.28
CA LEU A 414 -0.35 -0.78 -41.60
C LEU A 414 -0.19 0.74 -41.56
N GLU A 415 -0.76 1.40 -40.56
CA GLU A 415 -0.61 2.85 -40.40
C GLU A 415 0.85 3.27 -40.13
N THR A 416 1.59 2.47 -39.35
CA THR A 416 3.01 2.73 -39.07
C THR A 416 3.87 2.52 -40.32
N ALA A 417 3.61 1.46 -41.10
CA ALA A 417 4.32 1.19 -42.35
C ALA A 417 4.07 2.28 -43.41
N HIS A 418 2.84 2.79 -43.52
CA HIS A 418 2.53 3.92 -44.41
C HIS A 418 3.21 5.23 -43.97
N ALA A 419 3.25 5.52 -42.66
CA ALA A 419 3.91 6.71 -42.14
C ALA A 419 5.46 6.70 -42.30
N GLU A 420 6.10 5.53 -42.29
CA GLU A 420 7.55 5.40 -42.55
C GLU A 420 7.90 5.50 -44.04
N VAL A 421 6.99 5.17 -44.95
CA VAL A 421 7.17 5.31 -46.41
C VAL A 421 6.99 6.76 -46.88
N ASP A 422 6.19 7.55 -46.16
CA ASP A 422 5.91 8.96 -46.49
C ASP A 422 6.92 9.97 -45.90
N GLN A 423 7.95 9.52 -45.17
CA GLN A 423 9.06 10.39 -44.79
C GLN A 423 10.06 10.51 -45.95
N PRO A 424 10.33 11.72 -46.49
CA PRO A 424 11.35 11.88 -47.52
C PRO A 424 12.70 11.47 -46.95
N VAL A 425 13.40 10.63 -47.70
CA VAL A 425 14.77 10.22 -47.41
C VAL A 425 15.68 11.41 -47.69
N ASP A 426 16.12 12.11 -46.65
CA ASP A 426 17.22 13.09 -46.69
C ASP A 426 18.56 12.43 -46.32
#